data_AF-A0A834YI04-F1
#
_entry.id   AF-A0A834YI04-F1
#
_cell.length_a   1.000
_cell.length_b   1.000
_cell.length_c   1.000
_cell.angle_alpha   90.00
_cell.angle_beta   90.00
_cell.angle_gamma   90.00
#
_symmetry.space_group_name_H-M   'P 1'
#
loop_
_entity.id
_entity.type
_entity.pdbx_description
1 polymer ?
#
loop_
_entity_poly.entity_id
_entity_poly.type
_entity_poly.pdbx_seq_one_letter_code
_entity_poly.pdbx_strand_id
1 'polypeptide(L)'
;MKEKDHSDLEISVVKQELEIARKTYEERCLQLETHAKEAKVELDERLKELECLLTDSTKKVKELESFSESKCQSWNKKENIYQSFMDFQFGALRELKVASESIKQEILKTQRSYSEEFNHLGAKLKELADAAENYHMVLVENRRLYNEVQDLKGNIRVYCRIRPFLSGQNGKQTTIEYIGENGELVVMNPSKQGKESHRLFKFNKVFGPAATQEEVFLDTQPLIRSILDGYNVCIFAYGQTGSGKTYTMTGPEASSKEDWGVNYRALNDLFHLSQERRSSFMYEVSVQMVEIYNEQVRDLLSSDSSQKRYPSLHFFLCHK
;
A
#
# COMPACT_ATOMS: atom_id res chain seq x y z
N MET A 1 164.28 59.55 -24.45
CA MET A 1 163.97 58.88 -23.16
C MET A 1 162.89 59.68 -22.44
N LYS A 2 161.60 59.40 -22.69
CA LYS A 2 160.44 59.78 -21.85
C LYS A 2 159.06 59.33 -22.37
N GLU A 3 158.93 58.85 -23.61
CA GLU A 3 157.61 58.42 -24.15
C GLU A 3 157.33 56.91 -24.11
N LYS A 4 158.34 56.07 -23.85
CA LYS A 4 158.15 54.61 -23.75
C LYS A 4 157.51 54.16 -22.42
N ASP A 5 157.62 54.98 -21.38
CA ASP A 5 157.05 54.72 -20.05
C ASP A 5 155.58 55.19 -19.93
N HIS A 6 155.05 55.97 -20.88
CA HIS A 6 153.65 56.43 -20.83
C HIS A 6 152.68 55.37 -21.37
N SER A 7 153.08 54.65 -22.42
CA SER A 7 152.26 53.61 -23.06
C SER A 7 152.10 52.34 -22.22
N ASP A 8 153.10 51.96 -21.43
CA ASP A 8 153.01 50.78 -20.54
C ASP A 8 152.14 51.06 -19.29
N LEU A 9 152.06 52.32 -18.85
CA LEU A 9 151.19 52.73 -17.74
C LEU A 9 149.71 52.75 -18.17
N GLU A 10 149.41 53.23 -19.39
CA GLU A 10 148.05 53.23 -19.94
C GLU A 10 147.51 51.81 -20.16
N ILE A 11 148.33 50.87 -20.65
CA ILE A 11 147.92 49.47 -20.82
C ILE A 11 147.65 48.80 -19.46
N SER A 12 148.41 49.14 -18.41
CA SER A 12 148.17 48.63 -17.06
C SER A 12 146.87 49.13 -16.47
N VAL A 13 146.54 50.41 -16.65
CA VAL A 13 145.28 51.01 -16.18
C VAL A 13 144.09 50.41 -16.91
N VAL A 14 144.16 50.29 -18.24
CA VAL A 14 143.08 49.70 -19.04
C VAL A 14 142.86 48.22 -18.70
N LYS A 15 143.92 47.44 -18.43
CA LYS A 15 143.76 46.05 -17.95
C LYS A 15 143.08 46.00 -16.58
N GLN A 16 143.45 46.89 -15.66
CA GLN A 16 142.88 46.91 -14.32
C GLN A 16 141.41 47.36 -14.35
N GLU A 17 141.07 48.33 -15.19
CA GLU A 17 139.68 48.75 -15.43
C GLU A 17 138.85 47.65 -16.09
N LEU A 18 139.42 46.90 -17.03
CA LEU A 18 138.75 45.79 -17.69
C LEU A 18 138.53 44.61 -16.72
N GLU A 19 139.46 44.35 -15.82
CA GLU A 19 139.32 43.34 -14.75
C GLU A 19 138.25 43.74 -13.72
N ILE A 20 138.19 45.03 -13.35
CA ILE A 20 137.16 45.57 -12.44
C ILE A 20 135.78 45.52 -13.12
N ALA A 21 135.67 45.99 -14.35
CA ALA A 21 134.42 45.95 -15.11
C ALA A 21 133.93 44.51 -15.32
N ARG A 22 134.84 43.58 -15.57
CA ARG A 22 134.54 42.15 -15.65
C ARG A 22 134.04 41.60 -14.31
N LYS A 23 134.69 41.90 -13.19
CA LYS A 23 134.22 41.48 -11.85
C LYS A 23 132.86 42.07 -11.51
N THR A 24 132.64 43.36 -11.75
CA THR A 24 131.35 44.02 -11.50
C THR A 24 130.24 43.46 -12.39
N TYR A 25 130.56 43.08 -13.63
CA TYR A 25 129.62 42.42 -14.52
C TYR A 25 129.32 40.99 -14.07
N GLU A 26 130.33 40.21 -13.66
CA GLU A 26 130.16 38.88 -13.07
C GLU A 26 129.30 38.93 -11.80
N GLU A 27 129.53 39.90 -10.91
CA GLU A 27 128.72 40.14 -9.71
C GLU A 27 127.27 40.54 -10.04
N ARG A 28 127.07 41.42 -11.03
CA ARG A 28 125.72 41.79 -11.49
C ARG A 28 125.00 40.62 -12.14
N CYS A 29 125.70 39.79 -12.93
CA CYS A 29 125.13 38.57 -13.49
C CYS A 29 124.72 37.61 -12.38
N LEU A 30 125.57 37.42 -11.35
CA LEU A 30 125.23 36.61 -10.17
C LEU A 30 124.01 37.16 -9.42
N GLN A 31 123.94 38.47 -9.18
CA GLN A 31 122.81 39.12 -8.50
C GLN A 31 121.51 39.00 -9.29
N LEU A 32 121.56 39.18 -10.61
CA LEU A 32 120.40 38.99 -11.47
C LEU A 32 119.97 37.53 -11.50
N GLU A 33 120.92 36.59 -11.46
CA GLU A 33 120.63 35.17 -11.41
C GLU A 33 120.03 34.74 -10.06
N THR A 34 120.47 35.32 -8.94
CA THR A 34 119.84 35.10 -7.62
C THR A 34 118.45 35.71 -7.56
N HIS A 35 118.25 36.94 -8.02
CA HIS A 35 116.93 37.57 -8.07
C HIS A 35 115.97 36.81 -8.99
N ALA A 36 116.43 36.32 -10.15
CA ALA A 36 115.63 35.50 -11.04
C ALA A 36 115.25 34.15 -10.40
N LYS A 37 116.16 33.53 -9.63
CA LYS A 37 115.87 32.31 -8.87
C LYS A 37 114.86 32.55 -7.75
N GLU A 38 115.00 33.63 -6.99
CA GLU A 38 114.07 34.01 -5.91
C GLU A 38 112.68 34.33 -6.46
N ALA A 39 112.58 35.15 -7.51
CA ALA A 39 111.30 35.46 -8.16
C ALA A 39 110.64 34.20 -8.74
N LYS A 40 111.43 33.27 -9.29
CA LYS A 40 110.91 31.98 -9.76
C LYS A 40 110.33 31.15 -8.61
N VAL A 41 111.00 31.09 -7.46
CA VAL A 41 110.50 30.38 -6.27
C VAL A 41 109.21 31.01 -5.76
N GLU A 42 109.13 32.35 -5.65
CA GLU A 42 107.92 33.04 -5.20
C GLU A 42 106.74 32.81 -6.17
N LEU A 43 107.00 32.80 -7.47
CA LEU A 43 105.99 32.57 -8.50
C LEU A 43 105.51 31.11 -8.50
N ASP A 44 106.41 30.14 -8.25
CA ASP A 44 106.06 28.73 -8.05
C ASP A 44 105.25 28.51 -6.76
N GLU A 45 105.53 29.23 -5.68
CA GLU A 45 104.75 29.18 -4.44
C GLU A 45 103.34 29.76 -4.64
N ARG A 46 103.22 30.93 -5.29
CA ARG A 46 101.92 31.51 -5.66
C ARG A 46 101.14 30.62 -6.62
N LEU A 47 101.81 29.97 -7.58
CA LEU A 47 101.16 29.01 -8.48
C LEU A 47 100.58 27.84 -7.69
N LYS A 48 101.34 27.26 -6.75
CA LYS A 48 100.83 26.18 -5.88
C LYS A 48 99.66 26.63 -5.01
N GLU A 49 99.70 27.84 -4.47
CA GLU A 49 98.62 28.39 -3.64
C GLU A 49 97.34 28.62 -4.47
N LEU A 50 97.48 29.17 -5.68
CA LEU A 50 96.37 29.34 -6.62
C LEU A 50 95.83 28.00 -7.12
N GLU A 51 96.68 27.01 -7.39
CA GLU A 51 96.26 25.64 -7.71
C GLU A 51 95.46 25.03 -6.56
N CYS A 52 95.93 25.18 -5.32
CA CYS A 52 95.22 24.72 -4.13
C CYS A 52 93.85 25.40 -3.99
N LEU A 53 93.79 26.72 -4.10
CA LEU A 53 92.54 27.49 -4.07
C LEU A 53 91.58 27.10 -5.20
N LEU A 54 92.10 26.88 -6.41
CA LEU A 54 91.30 26.43 -7.56
C LEU A 54 90.73 25.04 -7.31
N THR A 55 91.50 24.12 -6.73
CA THR A 55 91.02 22.78 -6.39
C THR A 55 89.94 22.81 -5.30
N ASP A 56 90.10 23.65 -4.27
CA ASP A 56 89.11 23.82 -3.20
C ASP A 56 87.81 24.47 -3.70
N SER A 57 87.93 25.51 -4.54
CA SER A 57 86.79 26.13 -5.22
C SER A 57 86.04 25.12 -6.09
N THR A 58 86.76 24.35 -6.91
CA THR A 58 86.19 23.32 -7.78
C THR A 58 85.48 22.24 -6.96
N LYS A 59 86.03 21.85 -5.80
CA LYS A 59 85.40 20.89 -4.89
C LYS A 59 84.09 21.44 -4.32
N LYS A 60 84.10 22.70 -3.84
CA LYS A 60 82.88 23.37 -3.32
C LYS A 60 81.80 23.50 -4.38
N VAL A 61 82.16 23.81 -5.62
CA VAL A 61 81.20 23.88 -6.74
C VAL A 61 80.55 22.52 -6.96
N LYS A 62 81.32 21.43 -7.02
CA LYS A 62 80.78 20.07 -7.17
C LYS A 62 79.88 19.65 -6.00
N GLU A 63 80.24 20.03 -4.77
CA GLU A 63 79.42 19.79 -3.58
C GLU A 63 78.09 20.56 -3.67
N LEU A 64 78.10 21.82 -4.10
CA LEU A 64 76.90 22.61 -4.30
C LEU A 64 76.03 22.10 -5.46
N GLU A 65 76.64 21.69 -6.57
CA GLU A 65 75.93 21.10 -7.72
C GLU A 65 75.20 19.83 -7.29
N SER A 66 75.91 18.89 -6.66
CA SER A 66 75.33 17.64 -6.15
C SER A 66 74.25 17.88 -5.10
N PHE A 67 74.43 18.86 -4.21
CA PHE A 67 73.39 19.27 -3.25
C PHE A 67 72.16 19.85 -3.97
N SER A 68 72.35 20.71 -4.97
CA SER A 68 71.26 21.30 -5.74
C SER A 68 70.48 20.25 -6.52
N GLU A 69 71.18 19.28 -7.12
CA GLU A 69 70.60 18.21 -7.91
C GLU A 69 69.82 17.24 -7.02
N SER A 70 70.38 16.87 -5.86
CA SER A 70 69.68 16.10 -4.84
C SER A 70 68.40 16.80 -4.36
N LYS A 71 68.47 18.11 -4.13
CA LYS A 71 67.31 18.92 -3.71
C LYS A 71 66.25 19.00 -4.82
N CYS A 72 66.66 19.20 -6.07
CA CYS A 72 65.78 19.20 -7.23
C CYS A 72 65.05 17.85 -7.39
N GLN A 73 65.77 16.74 -7.28
CA GLN A 73 65.18 15.39 -7.29
C GLN A 73 64.18 15.17 -6.14
N SER A 74 64.49 15.68 -4.94
CA SER A 74 63.57 15.63 -3.79
C SER A 74 62.28 16.40 -4.05
N TRP A 75 62.38 17.60 -4.65
CA TRP A 75 61.20 18.40 -5.03
C TRP A 75 60.37 17.74 -6.12
N ASN A 76 61.00 17.22 -7.18
CA ASN A 76 60.28 16.48 -8.23
C ASN A 76 59.54 15.26 -7.67
N LYS A 77 60.14 14.54 -6.72
CA LYS A 77 59.46 13.42 -6.04
C LYS A 77 58.23 13.91 -5.26
N LYS A 78 58.35 15.00 -4.51
CA LYS A 78 57.21 15.60 -3.79
C LYS A 78 56.12 16.08 -4.73
N GLU A 79 56.49 16.76 -5.82
CA GLU A 79 55.57 17.21 -6.86
C GLU A 79 54.80 16.03 -7.47
N ASN A 80 55.48 14.95 -7.85
CA ASN A 80 54.82 13.75 -8.36
C ASN A 80 53.86 13.11 -7.34
N ILE A 81 54.23 13.10 -6.06
CA ILE A 81 53.35 12.60 -4.98
C ILE A 81 52.11 13.48 -4.86
N TYR A 82 52.28 14.80 -4.85
CA TYR A 82 51.15 15.74 -4.77
C TYR A 82 50.26 15.67 -6.01
N GLN A 83 50.84 15.57 -7.20
CA GLN A 83 50.10 15.42 -8.44
C GLN A 83 49.26 14.13 -8.41
N SER A 84 49.86 13.00 -8.04
CA SER A 84 49.16 11.72 -7.92
C SER A 84 48.04 11.77 -6.88
N PHE A 85 48.27 12.45 -5.75
CA PHE A 85 47.24 12.65 -4.73
C PHE A 85 46.08 13.52 -5.24
N MET A 86 46.38 14.63 -5.91
CA MET A 86 45.37 15.52 -6.49
C MET A 86 44.54 14.81 -7.55
N ASP A 87 45.18 14.03 -8.43
CA ASP A 87 44.50 13.26 -9.47
C ASP A 87 43.58 12.18 -8.87
N PHE A 88 44.03 11.50 -7.81
CA PHE A 88 43.21 10.54 -7.07
C PHE A 88 41.98 11.20 -6.44
N GLN A 89 42.17 12.32 -5.72
CA GLN A 89 41.06 13.06 -5.11
C GLN A 89 40.06 13.56 -6.16
N PHE A 90 40.55 14.05 -7.30
CA PHE A 90 39.70 14.50 -8.39
C PHE A 90 38.89 13.36 -9.02
N GLY A 91 39.49 12.17 -9.13
CA GLY A 91 38.80 10.94 -9.57
C GLY A 91 37.66 10.56 -8.64
N ALA A 92 37.93 10.47 -7.33
CA ALA A 92 36.93 10.14 -6.32
C ALA A 92 35.77 11.15 -6.29
N LEU A 93 36.07 12.45 -6.40
CA LEU A 93 35.05 13.51 -6.47
C LEU A 93 34.16 13.39 -7.71
N ARG A 94 34.75 12.99 -8.85
CA ARG A 94 34.00 12.78 -10.09
C ARG A 94 33.06 11.59 -9.98
N GLU A 95 33.53 10.48 -9.43
CA GLU A 95 32.69 9.30 -9.19
C GLU A 95 31.53 9.60 -8.23
N LEU A 96 31.82 10.29 -7.13
CA LEU A 96 30.79 10.71 -6.17
C LEU A 96 29.74 11.61 -6.84
N LYS A 97 30.18 12.55 -7.70
CA LYS A 97 29.26 13.42 -8.44
C LYS A 97 28.33 12.62 -9.35
N VAL A 98 28.88 11.69 -10.13
CA VAL A 98 28.08 10.83 -11.03
C VAL A 98 27.09 9.98 -10.23
N ALA A 99 27.53 9.38 -9.12
CA ALA A 99 26.66 8.61 -8.24
C ALA A 99 25.54 9.48 -7.66
N SER A 100 25.85 10.70 -7.21
CA SER A 100 24.85 11.65 -6.70
C SER A 100 23.84 12.07 -7.76
N GLU A 101 24.28 12.29 -9.01
CA GLU A 101 23.39 12.61 -10.12
C GLU A 101 22.46 11.44 -10.46
N SER A 102 22.99 10.20 -10.43
CA SER A 102 22.21 8.98 -10.65
C SER A 102 21.14 8.78 -9.57
N ILE A 103 21.51 8.91 -8.29
CA ILE A 103 20.57 8.79 -7.16
C ILE A 103 19.45 9.83 -7.30
N LYS A 104 19.79 11.07 -7.67
CA LYS A 104 18.80 12.13 -7.90
C LYS A 104 17.80 11.75 -8.99
N GLN A 105 18.26 11.15 -10.09
CA GLN A 105 17.39 10.70 -11.17
C GLN A 105 16.47 9.55 -10.73
N GLU A 106 16.99 8.59 -9.96
CA GLU A 106 16.18 7.50 -9.42
C GLU A 106 15.10 8.02 -8.47
N ILE A 107 15.43 8.93 -7.56
CA ILE A 107 14.46 9.56 -6.65
C ILE A 107 13.34 10.23 -7.45
N LEU A 108 13.67 11.01 -8.48
CA LEU A 108 12.68 11.69 -9.33
C LEU A 108 11.81 10.71 -10.13
N LYS A 109 12.37 9.58 -10.56
CA LYS A 109 11.62 8.52 -11.26
C LYS A 109 10.66 7.83 -10.30
N THR A 110 11.13 7.46 -9.12
CA THR A 110 10.33 6.82 -8.07
C THR A 110 9.23 7.75 -7.59
N GLN A 111 9.51 9.04 -7.40
CA GLN A 111 8.50 10.04 -7.04
C GLN A 111 7.39 10.16 -8.08
N ARG A 112 7.73 10.17 -9.38
CA ARG A 112 6.74 10.17 -10.47
C ARG A 112 5.90 8.90 -10.46
N SER A 113 6.55 7.73 -10.35
CA SER A 113 5.86 6.43 -10.29
C SER A 113 4.86 6.39 -9.13
N TYR A 114 5.26 6.82 -7.93
CA TYR A 114 4.34 6.87 -6.79
C TYR A 114 3.20 7.85 -7.02
N SER A 115 3.47 9.04 -7.57
CA SER A 115 2.40 10.00 -7.87
C SER A 115 1.36 9.43 -8.84
N GLU A 116 1.81 8.69 -9.86
CA GLU A 116 0.91 8.03 -10.82
C GLU A 116 0.09 6.93 -10.15
N GLU A 117 0.72 6.08 -9.34
CA GLU A 117 0.01 5.03 -8.59
C GLU A 117 -0.99 5.59 -7.59
N PHE A 118 -0.65 6.66 -6.86
CA PHE A 118 -1.57 7.33 -5.95
C PHE A 118 -2.76 7.95 -6.68
N ASN A 119 -2.53 8.59 -7.83
CA ASN A 119 -3.61 9.14 -8.65
C ASN A 119 -4.53 8.02 -9.18
N HIS A 120 -3.95 6.91 -9.64
CA HIS A 120 -4.71 5.76 -10.12
C HIS A 120 -5.54 5.11 -9.01
N LEU A 121 -4.96 4.97 -7.80
CA LEU A 121 -5.68 4.47 -6.64
C LEU A 121 -6.82 5.42 -6.24
N GLY A 122 -6.58 6.73 -6.28
CA GLY A 122 -7.60 7.75 -6.03
C GLY A 122 -8.77 7.66 -7.00
N ALA A 123 -8.49 7.46 -8.30
CA ALA A 123 -9.52 7.28 -9.32
C ALA A 123 -10.37 6.03 -9.06
N LYS A 124 -9.72 4.88 -8.77
CA LYS A 124 -10.43 3.63 -8.42
C LYS A 124 -11.26 3.74 -7.15
N LEU A 125 -10.74 4.42 -6.11
CA LEU A 125 -11.49 4.65 -4.88
C LEU A 125 -12.73 5.50 -5.12
N LYS A 126 -12.62 6.52 -5.97
CA LYS A 126 -13.76 7.35 -6.37
C LYS A 126 -14.81 6.53 -7.12
N GLU A 127 -14.41 5.74 -8.12
CA GLU A 127 -15.33 4.84 -8.84
C GLU A 127 -16.05 3.87 -7.90
N LEU A 128 -15.33 3.30 -6.94
CA LEU A 128 -15.91 2.40 -5.94
C LEU A 128 -16.91 3.12 -5.02
N ALA A 129 -16.59 4.34 -4.59
CA ALA A 129 -17.48 5.16 -3.77
C ALA A 129 -18.77 5.53 -4.54
N ASP A 130 -18.62 5.99 -5.78
CA ASP A 130 -19.75 6.32 -6.66
C ASP A 130 -20.63 5.07 -6.91
N ALA A 131 -20.02 3.89 -7.10
CA ALA A 131 -20.74 2.63 -7.25
C ALA A 131 -21.48 2.23 -5.96
N ALA A 132 -20.87 2.41 -4.78
CA ALA A 132 -21.50 2.09 -3.51
C ALA A 132 -22.71 3.01 -3.21
N GLU A 133 -22.60 4.30 -3.53
CA GLU A 133 -23.70 5.26 -3.39
C GLU A 133 -24.87 4.90 -4.33
N ASN A 134 -24.57 4.62 -5.61
CA ASN A 134 -25.59 4.17 -6.56
C ASN A 134 -26.25 2.86 -6.12
N TYR A 135 -25.49 1.92 -5.56
CA TYR A 135 -26.04 0.68 -5.02
C TYR A 135 -27.02 0.93 -3.88
N HIS A 136 -26.71 1.87 -2.97
CA HIS A 136 -27.63 2.26 -1.91
C HIS A 136 -28.95 2.82 -2.47
N MET A 137 -28.87 3.71 -3.47
CA MET A 137 -30.05 4.25 -4.15
C MET A 137 -30.90 3.16 -4.79
N VAL A 138 -30.27 2.18 -5.45
CA VAL A 138 -30.97 1.02 -6.02
C VAL A 138 -31.65 0.17 -4.95
N LEU A 139 -31.03 -0.02 -3.78
CA LEU A 139 -31.66 -0.76 -2.67
C LEU A 139 -32.90 -0.03 -2.12
N VAL A 140 -32.82 1.29 -1.97
CA VAL A 140 -33.97 2.13 -1.53
C VAL A 140 -35.10 2.04 -2.55
N GLU A 141 -34.80 2.16 -3.84
CA GLU A 141 -35.83 2.09 -4.89
C GLU A 141 -36.44 0.68 -5.00
N ASN A 142 -35.63 -0.38 -4.88
CA ASN A 142 -36.14 -1.75 -4.83
C ASN A 142 -37.11 -1.96 -3.67
N ARG A 143 -36.81 -1.41 -2.48
CA ARG A 143 -37.74 -1.44 -1.34
C ARG A 143 -39.04 -0.70 -1.67
N ARG A 144 -38.96 0.47 -2.29
CA ARG A 144 -40.14 1.26 -2.69
C ARG A 144 -41.02 0.48 -3.66
N LEU A 145 -40.43 -0.02 -4.74
CA LEU A 145 -41.13 -0.80 -5.77
C LEU A 145 -41.73 -2.10 -5.22
N TYR A 146 -41.01 -2.77 -4.32
CA TYR A 146 -41.51 -3.97 -3.66
C TYR A 146 -42.82 -3.71 -2.91
N ASN A 147 -42.86 -2.62 -2.14
CA ASN A 147 -44.06 -2.25 -1.38
C ASN A 147 -45.19 -1.77 -2.29
N GLU A 148 -44.87 -1.04 -3.36
CA GLU A 148 -45.86 -0.65 -4.37
C GLU A 148 -46.50 -1.88 -5.03
N VAL A 149 -45.73 -2.92 -5.33
CA VAL A 149 -46.26 -4.21 -5.81
C VAL A 149 -47.15 -4.88 -4.76
N GLN A 150 -46.82 -4.80 -3.47
CA GLN A 150 -47.68 -5.35 -2.41
C GLN A 150 -49.02 -4.58 -2.31
N ASP A 151 -48.98 -3.26 -2.38
CA ASP A 151 -50.15 -2.39 -2.31
C ASP A 151 -51.08 -2.62 -3.52
N LEU A 152 -50.51 -2.76 -4.73
CA LEU A 152 -51.26 -3.08 -5.96
C LEU A 152 -51.93 -4.45 -5.91
N LYS A 153 -51.33 -5.43 -5.22
CA LYS A 153 -51.96 -6.73 -4.95
C LYS A 153 -53.07 -6.66 -3.91
N GLY A 154 -53.24 -5.52 -3.25
CA GLY A 154 -54.22 -5.28 -2.21
C GLY A 154 -53.67 -5.54 -0.81
N ASN A 155 -54.00 -4.63 0.11
CA ASN A 155 -53.62 -4.67 1.52
C ASN A 155 -54.34 -5.78 2.30
N ILE A 156 -55.49 -6.24 1.79
CA ILE A 156 -56.25 -7.36 2.34
C ILE A 156 -56.33 -8.43 1.25
N ARG A 157 -55.85 -9.62 1.57
CA ARG A 157 -55.85 -10.78 0.67
C ARG A 157 -56.56 -11.94 1.33
N VAL A 158 -57.52 -12.52 0.62
CA VAL A 158 -58.31 -13.67 1.08
C VAL A 158 -57.94 -14.86 0.23
N TYR A 159 -57.42 -15.89 0.90
CA TYR A 159 -57.06 -17.17 0.31
C TYR A 159 -58.05 -18.25 0.73
N CYS A 160 -58.44 -19.12 -0.19
CA CYS A 160 -59.18 -20.33 0.12
C CYS A 160 -58.23 -21.52 0.03
N ARG A 161 -58.16 -22.37 1.06
CA ARG A 161 -57.38 -23.60 1.04
C ARG A 161 -58.28 -24.80 1.31
N ILE A 162 -58.34 -25.69 0.35
CA ILE A 162 -59.13 -26.92 0.42
C ILE A 162 -58.21 -28.02 0.93
N ARG A 163 -58.52 -28.61 2.09
CA ARG A 163 -57.74 -29.73 2.61
C ARG A 163 -58.02 -31.02 1.81
N PRO A 164 -57.05 -31.94 1.71
CA PRO A 164 -57.32 -33.28 1.19
C PRO A 164 -58.27 -34.06 2.10
N PHE A 165 -58.93 -35.06 1.52
CA PHE A 165 -59.72 -36.04 2.27
C PHE A 165 -58.81 -36.84 3.20
N LEU A 166 -59.24 -37.05 4.45
CA LEU A 166 -58.52 -37.90 5.40
C LEU A 166 -58.81 -39.38 5.10
N SER A 167 -57.92 -40.27 5.53
CA SER A 167 -58.12 -41.71 5.44
C SER A 167 -59.48 -42.11 6.04
N GLY A 168 -60.32 -42.76 5.22
CA GLY A 168 -61.70 -43.13 5.59
C GLY A 168 -62.79 -42.15 5.13
N GLN A 169 -62.45 -41.00 4.53
CA GLN A 169 -63.42 -40.11 3.87
C GLN A 169 -63.53 -40.46 2.37
N ASN A 170 -64.76 -40.62 1.87
CA ASN A 170 -65.01 -40.90 0.45
C ASN A 170 -64.85 -39.64 -0.40
N GLY A 171 -63.77 -39.55 -1.19
CA GLY A 171 -63.52 -38.43 -2.10
C GLY A 171 -64.55 -38.25 -3.23
N LYS A 172 -65.47 -39.21 -3.41
CA LYS A 172 -66.59 -39.14 -4.38
C LYS A 172 -67.74 -38.23 -3.93
N GLN A 173 -67.68 -37.69 -2.71
CA GLN A 173 -68.73 -36.86 -2.11
C GLN A 173 -68.21 -35.44 -1.82
N THR A 174 -67.51 -34.84 -2.80
CA THR A 174 -67.12 -33.43 -2.75
C THR A 174 -68.25 -32.55 -3.26
N THR A 175 -68.45 -31.40 -2.61
CA THR A 175 -69.33 -30.33 -3.11
C THR A 175 -68.58 -29.36 -4.02
N ILE A 176 -67.26 -29.50 -4.18
CA ILE A 176 -66.45 -28.62 -5.04
C ILE A 176 -66.51 -29.12 -6.47
N GLU A 177 -66.96 -28.26 -7.39
CA GLU A 177 -67.10 -28.60 -8.82
C GLU A 177 -65.96 -28.06 -9.67
N TYR A 178 -65.48 -26.87 -9.34
CA TYR A 178 -64.46 -26.18 -10.13
C TYR A 178 -63.56 -25.32 -9.25
N ILE A 179 -62.26 -25.40 -9.51
CA ILE A 179 -61.22 -24.52 -8.96
C ILE A 179 -60.56 -23.84 -10.16
N GLY A 180 -60.78 -22.54 -10.30
CA GLY A 180 -60.20 -21.74 -11.36
C GLY A 180 -58.85 -21.14 -10.96
N GLU A 181 -57.99 -20.94 -11.96
CA GLU A 181 -56.64 -20.35 -11.77
C GLU A 181 -56.71 -18.88 -11.31
N ASN A 182 -57.82 -18.19 -11.61
CA ASN A 182 -58.07 -16.79 -11.25
C ASN A 182 -58.68 -16.60 -9.85
N GLY A 183 -58.56 -17.61 -8.97
CA GLY A 183 -59.12 -17.58 -7.62
C GLY A 183 -60.64 -17.81 -7.55
N GLU A 184 -61.22 -18.38 -8.60
CA GLU A 184 -62.64 -18.74 -8.67
C GLU A 184 -62.87 -20.14 -8.07
N LEU A 185 -63.92 -20.28 -7.25
CA LEU A 185 -64.33 -21.55 -6.65
C LEU A 185 -65.82 -21.75 -6.84
N VAL A 186 -66.22 -22.85 -7.48
CA VAL A 186 -67.64 -23.23 -7.63
C VAL A 186 -67.97 -24.38 -6.69
N VAL A 187 -68.99 -24.16 -5.84
CA VAL A 187 -69.47 -25.13 -4.87
C VAL A 187 -70.93 -25.48 -5.14
N MET A 188 -71.21 -26.77 -5.28
CA MET A 188 -72.56 -27.34 -5.36
C MET A 188 -73.19 -27.44 -3.97
N ASN A 189 -74.39 -26.90 -3.83
CA ASN A 189 -75.26 -27.08 -2.69
C ASN A 189 -76.31 -28.16 -3.01
N PRO A 190 -76.19 -29.37 -2.43
CA PRO A 190 -77.11 -30.47 -2.70
C PRO A 190 -78.53 -30.23 -2.16
N SER A 191 -78.73 -29.24 -1.29
CA SER A 191 -80.04 -28.89 -0.71
C SER A 191 -80.85 -27.90 -1.57
N LYS A 192 -80.28 -27.39 -2.66
CA LYS A 192 -80.95 -26.46 -3.60
C LYS A 192 -81.05 -27.08 -4.99
N GLN A 193 -82.02 -26.66 -5.80
CA GLN A 193 -82.21 -27.12 -7.18
C GLN A 193 -82.05 -25.97 -8.19
N GLY A 194 -81.71 -26.31 -9.44
CA GLY A 194 -81.57 -25.35 -10.54
C GLY A 194 -80.32 -24.47 -10.44
N LYS A 195 -80.31 -23.28 -11.07
CA LYS A 195 -79.13 -22.39 -11.07
C LYS A 195 -78.64 -21.98 -9.67
N GLU A 196 -79.49 -22.03 -8.64
CA GLU A 196 -79.12 -21.73 -7.26
C GLU A 196 -78.37 -22.87 -6.53
N SER A 197 -78.29 -24.07 -7.12
CA SER A 197 -77.49 -25.15 -6.56
C SER A 197 -76.00 -24.89 -6.70
N HIS A 198 -75.56 -23.96 -7.53
CA HIS A 198 -74.14 -23.65 -7.74
C HIS A 198 -73.82 -22.26 -7.16
N ARG A 199 -72.79 -22.18 -6.32
CA ARG A 199 -72.31 -20.91 -5.77
C ARG A 199 -70.88 -20.65 -6.23
N LEU A 200 -70.68 -19.53 -6.92
CA LEU A 200 -69.37 -19.01 -7.28
C LEU A 200 -68.85 -18.11 -6.16
N PHE A 201 -67.65 -18.40 -5.67
CA PHE A 201 -66.88 -17.56 -4.77
C PHE A 201 -65.61 -17.08 -5.48
N LYS A 202 -65.20 -15.85 -5.20
CA LYS A 202 -63.97 -15.26 -5.74
C LYS A 202 -63.03 -14.88 -4.60
N PHE A 203 -61.81 -15.37 -4.70
CA PHE A 203 -60.71 -15.17 -3.75
C PHE A 203 -59.49 -14.60 -4.49
N ASN A 204 -58.47 -14.16 -3.75
CA ASN A 204 -57.18 -13.82 -4.37
C ASN A 204 -56.50 -15.06 -4.96
N LYS A 205 -56.64 -16.22 -4.31
CA LYS A 205 -56.20 -17.53 -4.81
C LYS A 205 -56.94 -18.65 -4.09
N VAL A 206 -57.13 -19.77 -4.81
CA VAL A 206 -57.72 -21.00 -4.27
C VAL A 206 -56.68 -22.11 -4.38
N PHE A 207 -56.25 -22.64 -3.22
CA PHE A 207 -55.35 -23.77 -3.12
C PHE A 207 -56.16 -25.06 -3.06
N GLY A 208 -55.97 -25.93 -4.06
CA GLY A 208 -56.62 -27.23 -4.11
C GLY A 208 -56.07 -28.24 -3.10
N PRO A 209 -56.69 -29.43 -3.00
CA PRO A 209 -56.27 -30.51 -2.08
C PRO A 209 -54.81 -30.96 -2.18
N ALA A 210 -54.21 -30.82 -3.37
CA ALA A 210 -52.82 -31.20 -3.63
C ALA A 210 -51.81 -30.11 -3.24
N ALA A 211 -52.28 -28.91 -2.85
CA ALA A 211 -51.41 -27.78 -2.61
C ALA A 211 -50.54 -27.98 -1.36
N THR A 212 -49.24 -27.79 -1.53
CA THR A 212 -48.25 -28.05 -0.48
C THR A 212 -48.18 -26.89 0.53
N GLN A 213 -47.54 -27.14 1.69
CA GLN A 213 -47.26 -26.10 2.67
C GLN A 213 -46.35 -25.00 2.09
N GLU A 214 -45.41 -25.40 1.23
CA GLU A 214 -44.49 -24.49 0.56
C GLU A 214 -45.22 -23.58 -0.43
N GLU A 215 -46.13 -24.11 -1.25
CA GLU A 215 -46.89 -23.30 -2.21
C GLU A 215 -47.75 -22.24 -1.51
N VAL A 216 -48.36 -22.57 -0.37
CA VAL A 216 -49.11 -21.62 0.46
C VAL A 216 -48.18 -20.56 1.05
N PHE A 217 -46.99 -20.97 1.50
CA PHE A 217 -45.99 -20.04 2.02
C PHE A 217 -45.47 -19.10 0.93
N LEU A 218 -45.13 -19.59 -0.26
CA LEU A 218 -44.58 -18.76 -1.35
C LEU A 218 -45.54 -17.63 -1.78
N ASP A 219 -46.85 -17.83 -1.68
CA ASP A 219 -47.84 -16.80 -1.98
C ASP A 219 -47.96 -15.74 -0.87
N THR A 220 -47.76 -16.16 0.39
CA THR A 220 -47.84 -15.27 1.58
C THR A 220 -46.51 -14.63 1.94
N GLN A 221 -45.39 -15.23 1.53
CA GLN A 221 -44.02 -14.81 1.82
C GLN A 221 -43.78 -13.34 1.45
N PRO A 222 -44.22 -12.82 0.30
CA PRO A 222 -43.95 -11.43 -0.03
C PRO A 222 -44.58 -10.45 0.96
N LEU A 223 -45.78 -10.77 1.45
CA LEU A 223 -46.43 -9.96 2.48
C LEU A 223 -45.67 -10.06 3.81
N ILE A 224 -45.25 -11.27 4.21
CA ILE A 224 -44.49 -11.51 5.44
C ILE A 224 -43.17 -10.73 5.44
N ARG A 225 -42.44 -10.70 4.32
CA ARG A 225 -41.15 -10.01 4.22
C ARG A 225 -41.25 -8.49 4.36
N SER A 226 -42.42 -7.88 4.09
CA SER A 226 -42.65 -6.45 4.29
C SER A 226 -42.45 -5.99 5.75
N ILE A 227 -42.49 -6.90 6.74
CA ILE A 227 -42.17 -6.53 8.14
C ILE A 227 -40.74 -6.03 8.29
N LEU A 228 -39.79 -6.52 7.47
CA LEU A 228 -38.39 -6.10 7.52
C LEU A 228 -38.20 -4.67 6.98
N ASP A 229 -39.16 -4.19 6.19
CA ASP A 229 -39.25 -2.80 5.73
C ASP A 229 -40.12 -1.94 6.66
N GLY A 230 -40.61 -2.56 7.75
CA GLY A 230 -41.27 -1.90 8.86
C GLY A 230 -42.78 -1.68 8.67
N TYR A 231 -43.42 -2.59 7.94
CA TYR A 231 -44.88 -2.71 7.85
C TYR A 231 -45.44 -3.69 8.88
N ASN A 232 -46.68 -3.48 9.30
CA ASN A 232 -47.41 -4.42 10.14
C ASN A 232 -48.14 -5.44 9.27
N VAL A 233 -47.92 -6.72 9.54
CA VAL A 233 -48.52 -7.82 8.78
C VAL A 233 -49.32 -8.71 9.71
N CYS A 234 -50.50 -9.12 9.27
CA CYS A 234 -51.37 -10.00 10.03
C CYS A 234 -51.89 -11.14 9.16
N ILE A 235 -51.69 -12.38 9.62
CA ILE A 235 -52.15 -13.60 8.95
C ILE A 235 -53.10 -14.33 9.87
N PHE A 236 -54.31 -14.60 9.37
CA PHE A 236 -55.34 -15.34 10.09
C PHE A 236 -55.76 -16.57 9.31
N ALA A 237 -55.94 -17.69 10.01
CA ALA A 237 -56.58 -18.88 9.48
C ALA A 237 -58.02 -18.96 10.00
N TYR A 238 -58.99 -19.02 9.09
CA TYR A 238 -60.42 -19.08 9.42
C TYR A 238 -61.08 -20.35 8.87
N GLY A 239 -62.07 -20.87 9.59
CA GLY A 239 -62.82 -22.06 9.19
C GLY A 239 -63.32 -22.88 10.39
N GLN A 240 -64.17 -23.88 10.13
CA GLN A 240 -64.68 -24.78 11.16
C GLN A 240 -63.60 -25.68 11.80
N THR A 241 -63.91 -26.34 12.91
CA THR A 241 -63.04 -27.39 13.48
C THR A 241 -62.82 -28.50 12.44
N GLY A 242 -61.57 -28.95 12.31
CA GLY A 242 -61.17 -29.95 11.31
C GLY A 242 -60.98 -29.44 9.88
N SER A 243 -61.07 -28.14 9.62
CA SER A 243 -60.87 -27.56 8.27
C SER A 243 -59.41 -27.42 7.84
N GLY A 244 -58.44 -27.60 8.75
CA GLY A 244 -57.01 -27.46 8.46
C GLY A 244 -56.35 -26.13 8.87
N LYS A 245 -56.96 -25.35 9.76
CA LYS A 245 -56.37 -24.10 10.30
C LYS A 245 -54.99 -24.34 10.93
N THR A 246 -54.90 -25.22 11.93
CA THR A 246 -53.64 -25.56 12.62
C THR A 246 -52.63 -26.19 11.67
N TYR A 247 -53.09 -27.06 10.76
CA TYR A 247 -52.25 -27.65 9.72
C TYR A 247 -51.61 -26.57 8.82
N THR A 248 -52.36 -25.52 8.47
CA THR A 248 -51.84 -24.43 7.63
C THR A 248 -50.84 -23.54 8.37
N MET A 249 -51.15 -23.16 9.61
CA MET A 249 -50.29 -22.24 10.37
C MET A 249 -49.05 -22.93 10.93
N THR A 250 -49.20 -24.11 11.52
CA THR A 250 -48.13 -24.82 12.25
C THR A 250 -47.53 -25.96 11.41
N GLY A 251 -48.36 -26.70 10.68
CA GLY A 251 -47.96 -27.95 10.01
C GLY A 251 -48.47 -29.20 10.72
N PRO A 252 -48.43 -30.39 10.07
CA PRO A 252 -48.82 -31.66 10.66
C PRO A 252 -47.86 -32.11 11.77
N GLU A 253 -46.56 -32.11 11.49
CA GLU A 253 -45.50 -32.46 12.43
C GLU A 253 -44.37 -31.46 12.23
N ALA A 254 -43.96 -30.71 13.26
CA ALA A 254 -42.88 -29.72 13.13
C ALA A 254 -41.47 -30.37 13.01
N SER A 255 -41.41 -31.64 12.61
CA SER A 255 -40.24 -32.51 12.58
C SER A 255 -39.41 -32.36 11.30
N SER A 256 -40.02 -31.97 10.18
CA SER A 256 -39.36 -31.77 8.89
C SER A 256 -39.64 -30.38 8.30
N LYS A 257 -38.75 -29.87 7.44
CA LYS A 257 -38.95 -28.56 6.78
C LYS A 257 -40.11 -28.60 5.79
N GLU A 258 -40.38 -29.76 5.20
CA GLU A 258 -41.46 -30.02 4.27
C GLU A 258 -42.82 -29.82 4.96
N ASP A 259 -42.93 -30.26 6.20
CA ASP A 259 -44.17 -30.19 6.99
C ASP A 259 -44.43 -28.81 7.60
N TRP A 260 -43.42 -27.96 7.72
CA TRP A 260 -43.57 -26.64 8.32
C TRP A 260 -44.72 -25.84 7.71
N GLY A 261 -45.64 -25.40 8.56
CA GLY A 261 -46.67 -24.43 8.18
C GLY A 261 -46.10 -23.03 7.99
N VAL A 262 -47.01 -22.08 7.75
CA VAL A 262 -46.67 -20.68 7.48
C VAL A 262 -45.81 -20.09 8.61
N ASN A 263 -46.09 -20.39 9.88
CA ASN A 263 -45.37 -19.81 11.03
C ASN A 263 -43.87 -20.16 11.03
N TYR A 264 -43.53 -21.44 10.93
CA TYR A 264 -42.12 -21.87 10.98
C TYR A 264 -41.36 -21.44 9.72
N ARG A 265 -41.99 -21.50 8.54
CA ARG A 265 -41.38 -21.01 7.29
C ARG A 265 -41.14 -19.50 7.34
N ALA A 266 -42.10 -18.74 7.85
CA ALA A 266 -41.97 -17.29 8.04
C ALA A 266 -40.80 -16.95 8.96
N LEU A 267 -40.75 -17.54 10.16
CA LEU A 267 -39.67 -17.28 11.12
C LEU A 267 -38.31 -17.66 10.53
N ASN A 268 -38.20 -18.85 9.93
CA ASN A 268 -36.95 -19.29 9.30
C ASN A 268 -36.50 -18.33 8.18
N ASP A 269 -37.40 -17.90 7.31
CA ASP A 269 -37.10 -16.95 6.23
C ASP A 269 -36.67 -15.58 6.76
N LEU A 270 -37.37 -15.06 7.77
CA LEU A 270 -37.04 -13.78 8.41
C LEU A 270 -35.67 -13.83 9.11
N PHE A 271 -35.38 -14.91 9.84
CA PHE A 271 -34.06 -15.06 10.46
C PHE A 271 -32.95 -15.22 9.43
N HIS A 272 -33.19 -15.95 8.34
CA HIS A 272 -32.23 -16.07 7.23
C HIS A 272 -31.91 -14.70 6.62
N LEU A 273 -32.95 -13.94 6.25
CA LEU A 273 -32.80 -12.59 5.70
C LEU A 273 -32.12 -11.64 6.69
N SER A 274 -32.41 -11.76 7.99
CA SER A 274 -31.77 -10.95 9.01
C SER A 274 -30.25 -11.19 9.08
N GLN A 275 -29.81 -12.43 8.87
CA GLN A 275 -28.40 -12.79 8.85
C GLN A 275 -27.71 -12.34 7.55
N GLU A 276 -28.35 -12.53 6.40
CA GLU A 276 -27.85 -12.07 5.10
C GLU A 276 -27.63 -10.55 5.07
N ARG A 277 -28.50 -9.80 5.76
CA ARG A 277 -28.49 -8.33 5.79
C ARG A 277 -27.70 -7.74 6.97
N ARG A 278 -27.00 -8.56 7.76
CA ARG A 278 -26.33 -8.15 9.02
C ARG A 278 -25.26 -7.08 8.84
N SER A 279 -24.62 -6.99 7.67
CA SER A 279 -23.64 -5.94 7.37
C SER A 279 -24.27 -4.56 7.22
N SER A 280 -25.57 -4.49 6.91
CA SER A 280 -26.28 -3.25 6.61
C SER A 280 -27.34 -2.89 7.65
N PHE A 281 -27.90 -3.89 8.35
CA PHE A 281 -29.00 -3.71 9.30
C PHE A 281 -28.78 -4.52 10.59
N MET A 282 -29.16 -3.92 11.72
CA MET A 282 -29.25 -4.60 13.01
C MET A 282 -30.74 -4.83 13.31
N TYR A 283 -31.11 -6.09 13.55
CA TYR A 283 -32.48 -6.48 13.85
C TYR A 283 -32.60 -6.92 15.31
N GLU A 284 -33.63 -6.43 15.99
CA GLU A 284 -34.07 -6.93 17.30
C GLU A 284 -35.42 -7.63 17.14
N VAL A 285 -35.53 -8.87 17.62
CA VAL A 285 -36.73 -9.70 17.46
C VAL A 285 -37.27 -10.06 18.83
N SER A 286 -38.53 -9.68 19.06
CA SER A 286 -39.29 -10.03 20.27
C SER A 286 -40.50 -10.90 19.88
N VAL A 287 -40.85 -11.87 20.74
CA VAL A 287 -41.97 -12.80 20.49
C VAL A 287 -42.93 -12.79 21.68
N GLN A 288 -44.22 -12.77 21.38
CA GLN A 288 -45.30 -12.93 22.34
C GLN A 288 -46.28 -13.98 21.81
N MET A 289 -46.73 -14.91 22.67
CA MET A 289 -47.69 -15.94 22.30
C MET A 289 -48.87 -15.92 23.28
N VAL A 290 -50.08 -15.74 22.75
CA VAL A 290 -51.28 -15.47 23.54
C VAL A 290 -52.46 -16.29 23.03
N GLU A 291 -53.26 -16.83 23.95
CA GLU A 291 -54.56 -17.43 23.67
C GLU A 291 -55.68 -16.46 24.10
N ILE A 292 -56.68 -16.30 23.24
CA ILE A 292 -57.93 -15.61 23.60
C ILE A 292 -59.04 -16.66 23.64
N TYR A 293 -59.59 -16.88 24.83
CA TYR A 293 -60.69 -17.83 25.04
C TYR A 293 -61.78 -17.18 25.89
N ASN A 294 -63.01 -17.09 25.34
CA ASN A 294 -64.15 -16.47 26.01
C ASN A 294 -63.84 -15.04 26.51
N GLU A 295 -63.32 -14.19 25.63
CA GLU A 295 -62.88 -12.82 25.93
C GLU A 295 -61.80 -12.71 27.03
N GLN A 296 -61.14 -13.82 27.40
CA GLN A 296 -60.02 -13.82 28.34
C GLN A 296 -58.71 -14.06 27.62
N VAL A 297 -57.72 -13.24 27.96
CA VAL A 297 -56.35 -13.29 27.43
C VAL A 297 -55.47 -14.14 28.34
N ARG A 298 -54.78 -15.13 27.77
CA ARG A 298 -53.84 -16.01 28.48
C ARG A 298 -52.48 -15.98 27.79
N ASP A 299 -51.44 -15.71 28.57
CA ASP A 299 -50.05 -15.79 28.12
C ASP A 299 -49.61 -17.26 28.05
N LEU A 300 -49.15 -17.70 26.87
CA LEU A 300 -48.71 -19.07 26.62
C LEU A 300 -47.22 -19.29 26.90
N LEU A 301 -46.45 -18.24 27.18
CA LEU A 301 -45.01 -18.31 27.50
C LEU A 301 -44.70 -18.13 28.98
N SER A 302 -45.70 -17.77 29.81
CA SER A 302 -45.54 -17.62 31.26
C SER A 302 -45.35 -18.98 31.95
N SER A 303 -44.30 -19.10 32.77
CA SER A 303 -44.03 -20.27 33.62
C SER A 303 -44.84 -20.31 34.92
N ASP A 304 -45.45 -19.18 35.32
CA ASP A 304 -46.28 -19.11 36.52
C ASP A 304 -47.65 -19.78 36.32
N SER A 305 -47.95 -20.75 37.18
CA SER A 305 -49.24 -21.47 37.22
C SER A 305 -50.41 -20.57 37.64
N SER A 306 -50.15 -19.40 38.22
CA SER A 306 -51.13 -18.33 38.35
C SER A 306 -51.21 -17.58 37.02
N GLN A 307 -52.04 -18.08 36.09
CA GLN A 307 -52.38 -17.41 34.83
C GLN A 307 -52.57 -15.91 35.09
N LYS A 308 -51.59 -15.07 34.67
CA LYS A 308 -51.74 -13.62 34.70
C LYS A 308 -52.84 -13.26 33.72
N ARG A 309 -54.07 -13.17 34.23
CA ARG A 309 -55.23 -12.67 33.52
C ARG A 309 -54.99 -11.18 33.34
N TYR A 310 -54.64 -10.76 32.13
CA TYR A 310 -54.57 -9.34 31.83
C TYR A 310 -56.00 -8.82 31.65
N PRO A 311 -56.51 -7.91 32.50
CA PRO A 311 -57.83 -7.31 32.33
C PRO A 311 -57.90 -6.36 31.13
N SER A 312 -56.76 -6.04 30.50
CA SER A 312 -56.65 -5.18 29.32
C SER A 312 -55.35 -5.49 28.55
N LEU A 313 -55.44 -5.59 27.22
CA LEU A 313 -54.30 -5.71 26.31
C LEU A 313 -53.48 -4.40 26.31
N HIS A 314 -52.46 -4.31 27.15
CA HIS A 314 -51.38 -3.35 26.92
C HIS A 314 -50.38 -3.99 25.95
N PHE A 315 -50.65 -3.84 24.65
CA PHE A 315 -49.59 -4.00 23.66
C PHE A 315 -48.61 -2.85 23.87
N PHE A 316 -47.39 -3.15 24.32
CA PHE A 316 -46.27 -2.26 24.06
C PHE A 316 -46.07 -2.28 22.55
N LEU A 317 -46.73 -1.34 21.86
CA LEU A 317 -46.29 -0.93 20.53
C LEU A 317 -44.88 -0.40 20.74
N CYS A 318 -43.89 -1.22 20.36
CA CYS A 318 -42.53 -0.76 20.22
C CYS A 318 -42.57 0.34 19.16
N HIS A 319 -42.58 1.60 19.61
CA HIS A 319 -42.42 2.74 18.72
C HIS A 319 -41.04 2.63 18.09
N LYS A 320 -41.03 2.70 16.74
CA LYS A 320 -39.83 2.87 15.92
C LYS A 320 -39.00 4.06 16.38
#